data_AF-A0A0W8DBM9-F1
#
_entry.id   AF-A0A0W8DBM9-F1
#
_cell.length_a   1.000
_cell.length_b   1.000
_cell.length_c   1.000
_cell.angle_alpha   90.00
_cell.angle_beta   90.00
_cell.angle_gamma   90.00
#
_symmetry.space_group_name_H-M   'P 1'
#
loop_
_entity.id
_entity.type
_entity.pdbx_description
1 polymer ?
#
loop_
_entity_poly.entity_id
_entity_poly.type
_entity_poly.pdbx_seq_one_letter_code
_entity_poly.pdbx_strand_id
1 'polypeptide(L)'
;MKTTTSELCTVGSCEPTSAAKQREYFPCGIVASTLFNDIFWLHEGVLPSGEKLTRTDMTSRGIARTYAAHNNKNPTWNVSTDAYLPVWLNPNMSRIIPPLTSSTAPHITSDYTNSTAWVHDALDPDYGVGVGLENEFWRVWVEGAAMHPFRKPYGRIEHDLPAGTTLTFAVQSNFFVRSFGGAKALVLEEVGWFGSTNYILGGFFLGVGAIFAVAGIFFTGRKLYNPRALGDASALAWKKNL
;
A
#
# COMPACT_ATOMS: atom_id res chain seq x y z
N MET A 1 19.74 15.45 -15.50
CA MET A 1 18.79 14.31 -15.37
C MET A 1 19.61 13.02 -15.41
N LYS A 2 19.21 11.98 -14.68
CA LYS A 2 19.97 10.71 -14.67
C LYS A 2 19.58 9.91 -15.91
N THR A 3 20.53 9.72 -16.82
CA THR A 3 20.38 8.84 -17.98
C THR A 3 20.84 7.42 -17.64
N THR A 4 20.33 6.44 -18.38
CA THR A 4 20.76 5.05 -18.32
C THR A 4 20.81 4.48 -19.73
N THR A 5 21.74 3.58 -19.99
CA THR A 5 21.69 2.75 -21.21
C THR A 5 20.83 1.55 -20.89
N SER A 6 19.73 1.37 -21.61
CA SER A 6 18.76 0.30 -21.37
C SER A 6 18.11 -0.10 -22.68
N GLU A 7 17.80 -1.38 -22.84
CA GLU A 7 16.78 -1.90 -23.75
C GLU A 7 15.38 -1.53 -23.28
N LEU A 8 14.39 -1.65 -24.17
CA LEU A 8 12.97 -1.57 -23.80
C LEU A 8 12.41 -2.97 -23.62
N CYS A 9 11.54 -3.14 -22.63
CA CYS A 9 10.86 -4.40 -22.39
C CYS A 9 9.36 -4.20 -22.23
N THR A 10 8.59 -5.02 -22.93
CA THR A 10 7.14 -5.07 -22.81
C THR A 10 6.77 -6.39 -22.16
N VAL A 11 6.15 -6.34 -20.99
CA VAL A 11 5.71 -7.55 -20.25
C VAL A 11 6.88 -8.52 -20.02
N GLY A 12 8.05 -7.98 -19.65
CA GLY A 12 9.28 -8.76 -19.41
C GLY A 12 9.96 -9.32 -20.67
N SER A 13 9.40 -9.13 -21.87
CA SER A 13 10.06 -9.44 -23.14
C SER A 13 10.83 -8.23 -23.63
N CYS A 14 12.15 -8.36 -23.73
CA CYS A 14 13.06 -7.25 -23.99
C CYS A 14 13.59 -7.27 -25.42
N GLU A 15 13.85 -6.07 -25.95
CA GLU A 15 14.66 -5.88 -27.16
C GLU A 15 16.06 -6.50 -26.98
N PRO A 16 16.75 -6.88 -28.07
CA PRO A 16 18.12 -7.36 -27.97
C PRO A 16 19.03 -6.29 -27.37
N THR A 17 20.05 -6.72 -26.63
CA THR A 17 21.00 -5.81 -25.94
C THR A 17 21.71 -4.83 -26.90
N SER A 18 21.88 -5.21 -28.17
CA SER A 18 22.42 -4.34 -29.22
C SER A 18 21.52 -3.14 -29.56
N ALA A 19 20.24 -3.20 -29.21
CA ALA A 19 19.27 -2.11 -29.40
C ALA A 19 19.19 -1.17 -28.17
N ALA A 20 19.98 -1.41 -27.13
CA ALA A 20 20.02 -0.53 -25.95
C ALA A 20 20.46 0.88 -26.34
N LYS A 21 19.72 1.88 -25.84
CA LYS A 21 19.99 3.31 -26.09
C LYS A 21 20.15 4.05 -24.77
N GLN A 22 20.90 5.14 -24.81
CA GLN A 22 20.96 6.07 -23.68
C GLN A 22 19.63 6.83 -23.59
N ARG A 23 18.92 6.64 -22.47
CA ARG A 23 17.57 7.16 -22.23
C ARG A 23 17.48 7.83 -20.87
N GLU A 24 16.60 8.80 -20.74
CA GLU A 24 16.23 9.42 -19.47
C GLU A 24 15.07 8.67 -18.80
N TYR A 25 15.13 8.46 -17.48
CA TYR A 25 14.01 7.84 -16.76
C TYR A 25 12.72 8.67 -16.88
N PHE A 26 11.62 8.00 -17.21
CA PHE A 26 10.30 8.60 -17.24
C PHE A 26 9.28 7.79 -16.41
N PRO A 27 8.67 8.37 -15.37
CA PRO A 27 9.01 9.66 -14.78
C PRO A 27 10.38 9.60 -14.10
N CYS A 28 11.00 10.77 -13.92
CA CYS A 28 12.30 10.88 -13.27
C CYS A 28 12.17 10.86 -11.72
N GLY A 29 13.29 10.65 -11.03
CA GLY A 29 13.37 10.73 -9.58
C GLY A 29 13.59 9.38 -8.88
N ILE A 30 14.11 9.44 -7.65
CA ILE A 30 14.53 8.24 -6.93
C ILE A 30 13.34 7.32 -6.62
N VAL A 31 12.21 7.90 -6.18
CA VAL A 31 11.00 7.15 -5.84
C VAL A 31 10.51 6.30 -7.02
N ALA A 32 10.46 6.92 -8.21
CA ALA A 32 10.11 6.24 -9.46
C ALA A 32 11.09 5.11 -9.79
N SER A 33 12.39 5.39 -9.67
CA SER A 33 13.46 4.44 -10.04
C SER A 33 13.60 3.24 -9.10
N THR A 34 13.03 3.33 -7.88
CA THR A 34 13.14 2.29 -6.85
C THR A 34 11.83 1.54 -6.64
N LEU A 35 10.93 1.50 -7.64
CA LEU A 35 9.69 0.72 -7.58
C LEU A 35 9.95 -0.70 -7.08
N PHE A 36 9.25 -1.09 -6.02
CA PHE A 36 9.28 -2.46 -5.54
C PHE A 36 8.73 -3.40 -6.61
N ASN A 37 9.51 -4.42 -6.98
CA ASN A 37 9.24 -5.25 -8.15
C ASN A 37 9.25 -6.76 -7.87
N ASP A 38 9.16 -7.18 -6.60
CA ASP A 38 8.76 -8.57 -6.35
C ASP A 38 7.32 -8.76 -6.83
N ILE A 39 7.02 -10.00 -7.19
CA ILE A 39 5.69 -10.39 -7.61
C ILE A 39 5.17 -11.48 -6.70
N PHE A 40 3.97 -11.26 -6.16
CA PHE A 40 3.26 -12.22 -5.33
C PHE A 40 2.01 -12.70 -6.05
N TRP A 41 1.76 -14.00 -6.03
CA TRP A 41 0.51 -14.59 -6.50
C TRP A 41 -0.05 -15.54 -5.46
N LEU A 42 -1.37 -15.57 -5.34
CA LEU A 42 -2.06 -16.66 -4.66
C LEU A 42 -1.96 -17.90 -5.57
N HIS A 43 -1.11 -18.85 -5.20
CA HIS A 43 -0.90 -20.08 -5.96
C HIS A 43 -2.07 -21.05 -5.77
N GLU A 44 -2.37 -21.33 -4.50
CA GLU A 44 -3.48 -22.16 -4.09
C GLU A 44 -3.96 -21.70 -2.71
N GLY A 45 -5.27 -21.65 -2.51
CA GLY A 45 -5.88 -21.60 -1.19
C GLY A 45 -6.84 -22.76 -1.00
N VAL A 46 -6.92 -23.31 0.20
CA VAL A 46 -7.86 -24.38 0.55
C VAL A 46 -8.56 -24.01 1.84
N LEU A 47 -9.87 -23.83 1.76
CA LEU A 47 -10.73 -23.61 2.93
C LEU A 47 -10.99 -24.93 3.66
N PRO A 48 -11.36 -24.90 4.95
CA PRO A 48 -11.77 -26.09 5.71
C PRO A 48 -12.98 -26.81 5.11
N SER A 49 -13.81 -26.13 4.32
CA SER A 49 -14.93 -26.70 3.57
C SER A 49 -14.48 -27.58 2.39
N GLY A 50 -13.21 -27.50 1.99
CA GLY A 50 -12.68 -28.11 0.77
C GLY A 50 -12.76 -27.20 -0.46
N GLU A 51 -13.36 -26.01 -0.34
CA GLU A 51 -13.36 -25.00 -1.40
C GLU A 51 -11.95 -24.52 -1.70
N LYS A 52 -11.63 -24.39 -3.00
CA LYS A 52 -10.31 -23.98 -3.46
C LYS A 52 -10.34 -22.53 -3.93
N LEU A 53 -9.44 -21.73 -3.37
CA LEU A 53 -9.10 -20.42 -3.88
C LEU A 53 -7.99 -20.53 -4.92
N THR A 54 -8.07 -19.68 -5.90
CA THR A 54 -7.20 -19.58 -7.06
C THR A 54 -6.56 -18.20 -7.12
N ARG A 55 -5.69 -18.00 -8.10
CA ARG A 55 -5.03 -16.71 -8.37
C ARG A 55 -5.98 -15.53 -8.56
N THR A 56 -7.20 -15.74 -9.03
CA THR A 56 -8.18 -14.65 -9.28
C THR A 56 -8.89 -14.21 -8.00
N ASP A 57 -8.82 -14.99 -6.93
CA ASP A 57 -9.44 -14.66 -5.64
C ASP A 57 -8.66 -13.57 -4.88
N MET A 58 -7.39 -13.37 -5.23
CA MET A 58 -6.63 -12.19 -4.81
C MET A 58 -6.67 -11.14 -5.91
N THR A 59 -7.49 -10.11 -5.72
CA THR A 59 -7.56 -8.96 -6.63
C THR A 59 -6.56 -7.88 -6.24
N SER A 60 -5.92 -7.27 -7.24
CA SER A 60 -5.01 -6.12 -7.07
C SER A 60 -5.67 -4.80 -7.41
N ARG A 61 -6.98 -4.79 -7.67
CA ARG A 61 -7.76 -3.56 -7.86
C ARG A 61 -8.23 -3.00 -6.52
N GLY A 62 -8.31 -1.67 -6.43
CA GLY A 62 -8.77 -0.96 -5.23
C GLY A 62 -7.75 -0.96 -4.08
N ILE A 63 -6.47 -1.23 -4.36
CA ILE A 63 -5.38 -1.16 -3.39
C ILE A 63 -4.83 0.28 -3.25
N ALA A 64 -4.99 1.10 -4.28
CA ALA A 64 -4.53 2.49 -4.28
C ALA A 64 -5.61 3.47 -3.79
N ARG A 65 -5.21 4.50 -3.04
CA ARG A 65 -6.11 5.59 -2.60
C ARG A 65 -6.70 6.34 -3.78
N THR A 66 -7.96 6.78 -3.73
CA THR A 66 -8.67 7.42 -4.86
C THR A 66 -8.92 8.93 -4.71
N TYR A 67 -8.30 9.61 -3.74
CA TYR A 67 -8.53 11.05 -3.55
C TYR A 67 -7.91 11.91 -4.67
N ALA A 68 -8.52 13.07 -4.94
CA ALA A 68 -8.11 14.00 -5.99
C ALA A 68 -6.64 14.48 -5.90
N ALA A 69 -6.05 14.48 -4.70
CA ALA A 69 -4.64 14.82 -4.50
C ALA A 69 -3.67 13.71 -4.99
N HIS A 70 -4.15 12.49 -5.24
CA HIS A 70 -3.37 11.32 -5.69
C HIS A 70 -3.63 10.98 -7.18
N ASN A 71 -3.84 12.01 -7.98
CA ASN A 71 -4.10 11.90 -9.42
C ASN A 71 -2.80 11.67 -10.19
N ASN A 72 -2.34 10.42 -10.20
CA ASN A 72 -1.38 10.00 -11.21
C ASN A 72 -2.12 9.84 -12.53
N LYS A 73 -1.60 10.42 -13.61
CA LYS A 73 -2.20 10.39 -14.93
C LYS A 73 -1.16 10.01 -15.97
N ASN A 74 -1.60 9.19 -16.91
CA ASN A 74 -0.82 8.88 -18.09
C ASN A 74 -0.59 10.15 -18.92
N PRO A 75 0.59 10.28 -19.55
CA PRO A 75 0.88 11.41 -20.41
C PRO A 75 -0.10 11.42 -21.60
N THR A 76 -0.65 12.61 -21.90
CA THR A 76 -1.52 12.82 -23.08
C THR A 76 -0.72 12.94 -24.39
N TRP A 77 0.60 13.05 -24.29
CA TRP A 77 1.53 13.14 -25.40
C TRP A 77 2.28 11.82 -25.59
N ASN A 78 2.74 11.55 -26.81
CA ASN A 78 3.50 10.35 -27.11
C ASN A 78 4.92 10.45 -26.52
N VAL A 79 5.21 9.64 -25.49
CA VAL A 79 6.53 9.61 -24.85
C VAL A 79 7.55 8.99 -25.79
N SER A 80 8.48 9.80 -26.29
CA SER A 80 9.55 9.32 -27.18
C SER A 80 10.40 8.26 -26.49
N THR A 81 10.32 7.03 -26.98
CA THR A 81 11.10 5.89 -26.47
C THR A 81 12.55 5.89 -26.96
N ASP A 82 12.93 6.83 -27.82
CA ASP A 82 14.33 7.08 -28.17
C ASP A 82 15.04 7.95 -27.13
N ALA A 83 14.30 8.89 -26.52
CA ALA A 83 14.83 9.81 -25.52
C ALA A 83 14.58 9.33 -24.08
N TYR A 84 13.43 8.69 -23.84
CA TYR A 84 13.00 8.31 -22.51
C TYR A 84 12.92 6.79 -22.33
N LEU A 85 13.08 6.35 -21.09
CA LEU A 85 12.80 5.01 -20.59
C LEU A 85 11.56 5.09 -19.69
N PRO A 86 10.36 4.90 -20.26
CA PRO A 86 9.14 4.86 -19.48
C PRO A 86 9.14 3.70 -18.49
N VAL A 87 8.56 3.91 -17.30
CA VAL A 87 8.46 2.89 -16.24
C VAL A 87 7.78 1.61 -16.73
N TRP A 88 6.78 1.71 -17.62
CA TRP A 88 6.09 0.56 -18.20
C TRP A 88 6.87 -0.17 -19.30
N LEU A 89 7.97 0.42 -19.80
CA LEU A 89 8.90 -0.23 -20.73
C LEU A 89 10.25 -0.55 -20.09
N ASN A 90 10.39 -0.32 -18.78
CA ASN A 90 11.64 -0.55 -18.08
C ASN A 90 11.81 -2.06 -17.82
N PRO A 91 12.98 -2.67 -18.12
CA PRO A 91 13.24 -4.09 -17.87
C PRO A 91 12.88 -4.55 -16.45
N ASN A 92 13.13 -3.71 -15.44
CA ASN A 92 12.90 -4.03 -14.04
C ASN A 92 11.44 -3.89 -13.59
N MET A 93 10.60 -3.21 -14.38
CA MET A 93 9.26 -2.77 -13.94
C MET A 93 8.14 -3.16 -14.91
N SER A 94 8.46 -3.56 -16.14
CA SER A 94 7.49 -3.94 -17.19
C SER A 94 6.62 -5.16 -16.85
N ARG A 95 7.02 -5.97 -15.86
CA ARG A 95 6.20 -7.08 -15.30
C ARG A 95 5.23 -6.63 -14.20
N ILE A 96 5.39 -5.41 -13.69
CA ILE A 96 4.52 -4.81 -12.65
C ILE A 96 3.60 -3.76 -13.25
N ILE A 97 4.13 -2.92 -14.15
CA ILE A 97 3.42 -1.81 -14.78
C ILE A 97 3.10 -2.15 -16.23
N PRO A 98 1.82 -2.35 -16.57
CA PRO A 98 1.40 -2.58 -17.95
C PRO A 98 1.66 -1.36 -18.85
N PRO A 99 1.97 -1.55 -20.15
CA PRO A 99 2.07 -0.48 -21.14
C PRO A 99 0.71 0.17 -21.42
N LEU A 100 0.71 1.35 -22.04
CA LEU A 100 -0.51 2.12 -22.36
C LEU A 100 -1.36 1.53 -23.52
N THR A 101 -1.07 0.33 -23.99
CA THR A 101 -1.81 -0.29 -25.11
C THR A 101 -3.26 -0.62 -24.72
N SER A 102 -4.15 -0.74 -25.72
CA SER A 102 -5.60 -0.83 -25.51
C SER A 102 -6.11 -2.10 -24.83
N SER A 103 -5.34 -3.18 -24.83
CA SER A 103 -5.56 -4.37 -24.00
C SER A 103 -4.20 -4.97 -23.72
N THR A 104 -3.96 -5.32 -22.46
CA THR A 104 -2.73 -5.96 -22.01
C THR A 104 -3.12 -7.12 -21.11
N ALA A 105 -3.33 -8.28 -21.73
CA ALA A 105 -3.60 -9.51 -21.03
C ALA A 105 -2.40 -9.90 -20.14
N PRO A 106 -2.64 -10.55 -19.00
CA PRO A 106 -1.59 -11.08 -18.14
C PRO A 106 -0.79 -12.18 -18.87
N HIS A 107 0.52 -12.17 -18.69
CA HIS A 107 1.39 -13.25 -19.13
C HIS A 107 1.82 -14.04 -17.90
N ILE A 108 1.31 -15.25 -17.72
CA ILE A 108 1.58 -16.07 -16.53
C ILE A 108 1.87 -17.51 -16.95
N THR A 109 3.02 -18.01 -16.52
CA THR A 109 3.45 -19.40 -16.68
C THR A 109 3.09 -20.23 -15.44
N SER A 110 3.06 -21.56 -15.57
CA SER A 110 2.74 -22.47 -14.46
C SER A 110 3.78 -22.47 -13.34
N ASP A 111 5.02 -22.15 -13.66
CA ASP A 111 6.15 -22.09 -12.73
C ASP A 111 6.48 -20.65 -12.27
N TYR A 112 5.67 -19.67 -12.68
CA TYR A 112 5.82 -18.25 -12.39
C TYR A 112 7.08 -17.58 -12.98
N THR A 113 7.81 -18.28 -13.87
CA THR A 113 8.93 -17.69 -14.58
C THR A 113 8.45 -16.70 -15.64
N ASN A 114 8.97 -15.48 -15.62
CA ASN A 114 8.59 -14.42 -16.57
C ASN A 114 7.10 -14.04 -16.52
N SER A 115 6.51 -14.08 -15.32
CA SER A 115 5.09 -13.76 -15.12
C SER A 115 4.84 -12.29 -14.77
N THR A 116 3.62 -11.81 -15.05
CA THR A 116 3.14 -10.46 -14.68
C THR A 116 2.49 -10.43 -13.31
N ALA A 117 2.52 -9.27 -12.65
CA ALA A 117 1.90 -9.07 -11.34
C ALA A 117 0.37 -9.12 -11.32
N TRP A 118 -0.28 -8.85 -12.45
CA TRP A 118 -1.73 -8.86 -12.58
C TRP A 118 -2.23 -10.20 -13.16
N VAL A 119 -3.48 -10.54 -12.84
CA VAL A 119 -4.15 -11.81 -13.24
C VAL A 119 -5.36 -11.63 -14.16
N HIS A 120 -5.79 -10.37 -14.40
CA HIS A 120 -6.82 -9.98 -15.36
C HIS A 120 -6.26 -8.97 -16.36
N ASP A 121 -6.94 -8.72 -17.48
CA ASP A 121 -6.52 -7.65 -18.39
C ASP A 121 -6.36 -6.32 -17.62
N ALA A 122 -5.28 -5.59 -17.89
CA ALA A 122 -4.96 -4.38 -17.15
C ALA A 122 -6.05 -3.29 -17.22
N LEU A 123 -6.86 -3.29 -18.28
CA LEU A 123 -7.95 -2.33 -18.51
C LEU A 123 -9.34 -2.92 -18.24
N ASP A 124 -9.41 -4.12 -17.67
CA ASP A 124 -10.67 -4.71 -17.24
C ASP A 124 -11.41 -3.76 -16.26
N PRO A 125 -12.69 -3.42 -16.50
CA PRO A 125 -13.41 -2.45 -15.69
C PRO A 125 -13.70 -2.93 -14.26
N ASP A 126 -13.65 -4.23 -14.01
CA ASP A 126 -13.99 -4.85 -12.73
C ASP A 126 -12.74 -5.30 -11.95
N TYR A 127 -11.70 -5.73 -12.65
CA TYR A 127 -10.50 -6.32 -12.05
C TYR A 127 -9.17 -5.71 -12.50
N GLY A 128 -9.21 -4.80 -13.49
CA GLY A 128 -8.02 -4.20 -14.07
C GLY A 128 -7.28 -3.30 -13.09
N VAL A 129 -5.95 -3.37 -13.13
CA VAL A 129 -5.05 -2.58 -12.27
C VAL A 129 -4.66 -1.25 -12.90
N GLY A 130 -5.11 -0.94 -14.11
CA GLY A 130 -4.72 0.24 -14.87
C GLY A 130 -3.34 0.10 -15.54
N VAL A 131 -3.03 1.05 -16.42
CA VAL A 131 -1.82 1.08 -17.25
C VAL A 131 -0.93 2.27 -16.93
N GLY A 132 0.38 2.16 -17.19
CA GLY A 132 1.34 3.25 -17.04
C GLY A 132 1.33 3.87 -15.63
N LEU A 133 1.19 5.20 -15.55
CA LEU A 133 1.18 5.93 -14.28
C LEU A 133 -0.18 5.86 -13.56
N GLU A 134 -1.24 5.44 -14.25
CA GLU A 134 -2.54 5.20 -13.60
C GLU A 134 -2.62 3.84 -12.92
N ASN A 135 -1.61 2.97 -13.13
CA ASN A 135 -1.54 1.66 -12.53
C ASN A 135 -1.56 1.71 -10.99
N GLU A 136 -2.30 0.81 -10.36
CA GLU A 136 -2.46 0.82 -8.90
C GLU A 136 -1.17 0.47 -8.13
N PHE A 137 -0.36 -0.48 -8.61
CA PHE A 137 0.93 -0.78 -7.98
C PHE A 137 1.87 0.42 -8.03
N TRP A 138 1.88 1.16 -9.14
CA TRP A 138 2.61 2.42 -9.26
C TRP A 138 2.12 3.44 -8.22
N ARG A 139 0.81 3.67 -8.17
CA ARG A 139 0.18 4.68 -7.28
C ARG A 139 0.43 4.38 -5.81
N VAL A 140 0.34 3.11 -5.42
CA VAL A 140 0.71 2.64 -4.08
C VAL A 140 2.18 2.93 -3.78
N TRP A 141 3.08 2.71 -4.73
CA TRP A 141 4.50 2.89 -4.50
C TRP A 141 4.90 4.35 -4.32
N VAL A 142 4.45 5.23 -5.22
CA VAL A 142 4.83 6.66 -5.20
C VAL A 142 4.27 7.42 -4.01
N GLU A 143 3.27 6.87 -3.31
CA GLU A 143 2.82 7.37 -2.02
C GLU A 143 3.86 7.07 -0.93
N GLY A 144 4.82 7.98 -0.72
CA GLY A 144 5.89 7.79 0.26
C GLY A 144 5.38 7.44 1.67
N ALA A 145 6.04 6.48 2.32
CA ALA A 145 5.75 6.15 3.71
C ALA A 145 6.48 7.13 4.65
N ALA A 146 5.82 7.51 5.74
CA ALA A 146 6.40 8.45 6.70
C ALA A 146 7.39 7.81 7.69
N MET A 147 7.30 6.49 7.92
CA MET A 147 8.03 5.77 8.96
C MET A 147 8.51 4.39 8.48
N HIS A 148 9.47 3.81 9.20
CA HIS A 148 9.91 2.42 9.05
C HIS A 148 9.57 1.60 10.31
N PRO A 149 9.18 0.32 10.17
CA PRO A 149 8.81 -0.36 8.92
C PRO A 149 7.51 0.21 8.35
N PHE A 150 7.32 0.08 7.04
CA PHE A 150 6.08 0.46 6.36
C PHE A 150 5.46 -0.73 5.63
N ARG A 151 4.17 -0.62 5.35
CA ARG A 151 3.39 -1.61 4.61
C ARG A 151 2.75 -0.94 3.41
N LYS A 152 2.66 -1.68 2.32
CA LYS A 152 2.07 -1.24 1.05
C LYS A 152 1.07 -2.33 0.64
N PRO A 153 -0.20 -2.01 0.38
CA PRO A 153 -1.15 -3.01 -0.09
C PRO A 153 -0.71 -3.54 -1.46
N TYR A 154 -0.85 -4.85 -1.67
CA TYR A 154 -0.46 -5.51 -2.92
C TYR A 154 -1.64 -6.23 -3.58
N GLY A 155 -2.54 -6.78 -2.75
CA GLY A 155 -3.79 -7.38 -3.19
C GLY A 155 -4.75 -7.49 -2.01
N ARG A 156 -5.99 -7.84 -2.30
CA ARG A 156 -7.07 -8.06 -1.35
C ARG A 156 -7.82 -9.35 -1.71
N ILE A 157 -8.30 -10.05 -0.70
CA ILE A 157 -9.18 -11.21 -0.85
C ILE A 157 -10.51 -10.78 -0.24
N GLU A 158 -11.58 -10.78 -1.04
CA GLU A 158 -12.89 -10.20 -0.67
C GLU A 158 -13.86 -11.22 -0.09
N HIS A 159 -13.34 -12.34 0.40
CA HIS A 159 -14.11 -13.42 1.01
C HIS A 159 -13.48 -13.80 2.33
N ASP A 160 -14.33 -14.27 3.25
CA ASP A 160 -13.89 -14.65 4.58
C ASP A 160 -12.95 -15.86 4.52
N LEU A 161 -11.86 -15.78 5.28
CA LEU A 161 -10.88 -16.84 5.43
C LEU A 161 -11.06 -17.51 6.80
N PRO A 162 -11.89 -18.56 6.91
CA PRO A 162 -12.13 -19.23 8.19
C PRO A 162 -10.84 -19.83 8.76
N ALA A 163 -10.81 -19.99 10.08
CA ALA A 163 -9.70 -20.63 10.77
C ALA A 163 -9.42 -22.03 10.20
N GLY A 164 -8.15 -22.31 9.90
CA GLY A 164 -7.73 -23.53 9.21
C GLY A 164 -7.60 -23.40 7.69
N THR A 165 -7.94 -22.23 7.11
CA THR A 165 -7.63 -21.94 5.70
C THR A 165 -6.12 -21.97 5.48
N THR A 166 -5.69 -22.72 4.46
CA THR A 166 -4.28 -22.78 4.05
C THR A 166 -4.11 -21.97 2.78
N LEU A 167 -3.19 -21.00 2.79
CA LEU A 167 -2.84 -20.20 1.61
C LEU A 167 -1.38 -20.45 1.25
N THR A 168 -1.15 -20.72 -0.02
CA THR A 168 0.18 -20.86 -0.60
C THR A 168 0.41 -19.74 -1.59
N PHE A 169 1.47 -18.95 -1.37
CA PHE A 169 1.85 -17.86 -2.25
C PHE A 169 3.08 -18.25 -3.07
N ALA A 170 3.01 -18.02 -4.38
CA ALA A 170 4.18 -18.02 -5.24
C ALA A 170 4.82 -16.64 -5.22
N VAL A 171 6.15 -16.59 -5.10
CA VAL A 171 6.89 -15.34 -4.97
C VAL A 171 8.03 -15.29 -5.97
N GLN A 172 8.00 -14.33 -6.88
CA GLN A 172 9.15 -13.98 -7.70
C GLN A 172 9.92 -12.84 -7.02
N SER A 173 11.07 -13.18 -6.44
CA SER A 173 11.90 -12.25 -5.65
C SER A 173 12.88 -11.48 -6.55
N ASN A 174 12.49 -10.28 -7.00
CA ASN A 174 13.29 -9.44 -7.90
C ASN A 174 13.96 -8.26 -7.16
N PHE A 175 13.41 -7.83 -6.01
CA PHE A 175 13.87 -6.66 -5.27
C PHE A 175 14.90 -7.04 -4.20
N PHE A 176 16.19 -6.92 -4.50
CA PHE A 176 17.25 -7.35 -3.60
C PHE A 176 17.45 -6.38 -2.42
N VAL A 177 17.09 -6.80 -1.20
CA VAL A 177 17.16 -5.96 0.01
C VAL A 177 18.42 -6.16 0.85
N ARG A 178 19.14 -7.29 0.66
CA ARG A 178 20.28 -7.64 1.52
C ARG A 178 21.48 -6.70 1.34
N SER A 179 21.64 -6.10 0.15
CA SER A 179 22.74 -5.15 -0.14
C SER A 179 22.73 -3.92 0.76
N PHE A 180 21.58 -3.55 1.30
CA PHE A 180 21.42 -2.41 2.21
C PHE A 180 20.93 -2.83 3.60
N GLY A 181 21.05 -4.12 3.96
CA GLY A 181 20.66 -4.63 5.28
C GLY A 181 19.14 -4.62 5.54
N GLY A 182 18.32 -4.55 4.50
CA GLY A 182 16.86 -4.53 4.62
C GLY A 182 16.23 -5.92 4.78
N ALA A 183 14.97 -5.92 5.20
CA ALA A 183 14.10 -7.09 5.23
C ALA A 183 12.79 -6.79 4.49
N LYS A 184 12.19 -7.82 3.91
CA LYS A 184 10.88 -7.76 3.24
C LYS A 184 10.04 -8.96 3.65
N ALA A 185 8.74 -8.77 3.77
CA ALA A 185 7.80 -9.81 4.16
C ALA A 185 6.46 -9.59 3.45
N LEU A 186 5.78 -10.70 3.15
CA LEU A 186 4.35 -10.69 2.82
C LEU A 186 3.58 -10.81 4.13
N VAL A 187 2.64 -9.88 4.35
CA VAL A 187 1.83 -9.83 5.56
C VAL A 187 0.36 -9.90 5.14
N LEU A 188 -0.37 -10.87 5.68
CA LEU A 188 -1.80 -11.02 5.51
C LEU A 188 -2.50 -10.48 6.76
N GLU A 189 -3.35 -9.48 6.58
CA GLU A 189 -4.08 -8.82 7.66
C GLU A 189 -5.49 -8.46 7.21
N GLU A 190 -6.42 -8.46 8.16
CA GLU A 190 -7.73 -7.84 8.01
C GLU A 190 -7.63 -6.35 8.38
N VAL A 191 -8.28 -5.50 7.59
CA VAL A 191 -8.33 -4.05 7.84
C VAL A 191 -9.73 -3.68 8.32
N GLY A 192 -9.83 -3.25 9.58
CA GLY A 192 -11.06 -2.73 10.14
C GLY A 192 -11.22 -1.23 9.90
N TRP A 193 -12.28 -0.65 10.47
CA TRP A 193 -12.56 0.79 10.34
C TRP A 193 -11.44 1.69 10.88
N PHE A 194 -10.76 1.25 11.94
CA PHE A 194 -9.61 1.97 12.53
C PHE A 194 -8.27 1.61 11.88
N GLY A 195 -8.30 0.89 10.75
CA GLY A 195 -7.11 0.37 10.08
C GLY A 195 -6.75 -1.04 10.54
N SER A 196 -5.46 -1.36 10.46
CA SER A 196 -4.92 -2.62 10.99
C SER A 196 -4.82 -2.59 12.52
N THR A 197 -4.47 -3.73 13.11
CA THR A 197 -4.37 -3.89 14.57
C THR A 197 -3.49 -2.82 15.23
N ASN A 198 -4.09 -1.98 16.08
CA ASN A 198 -3.40 -0.92 16.80
C ASN A 198 -3.93 -0.77 18.24
N TYR A 199 -3.22 -1.36 19.20
CA TYR A 199 -3.57 -1.29 20.62
C TYR A 199 -3.15 0.02 21.30
N ILE A 200 -2.25 0.79 20.69
CA ILE A 200 -1.72 2.04 21.28
C ILE A 200 -2.84 3.07 21.39
N LEU A 201 -3.66 3.21 20.34
CA LEU A 201 -4.78 4.15 20.34
C LEU A 201 -5.80 3.81 21.44
N GLY A 202 -6.14 2.53 21.58
CA GLY A 202 -7.04 2.06 22.65
C GLY A 202 -6.46 2.32 24.05
N GLY A 203 -5.20 1.97 24.26
CA GLY A 203 -4.49 2.24 25.52
C GLY A 203 -4.43 3.73 25.86
N PHE A 204 -4.21 4.60 24.87
CA PHE A 204 -4.23 6.05 25.05
C PHE A 204 -5.58 6.54 25.58
N PHE A 205 -6.69 6.15 24.95
CA PHE A 205 -8.02 6.57 25.40
C PHE A 205 -8.39 6.00 26.77
N LEU A 206 -8.01 4.75 27.08
CA LEU A 206 -8.20 4.16 28.41
C LEU A 206 -7.41 4.92 29.48
N GLY A 207 -6.16 5.30 29.20
CA GLY A 207 -5.32 6.07 30.11
C GLY A 207 -5.90 7.46 30.40
N VAL A 208 -6.30 8.19 29.36
CA VAL A 208 -6.94 9.51 29.51
C VAL A 208 -8.27 9.38 30.26
N GLY A 209 -9.08 8.37 29.94
CA GLY A 209 -10.34 8.09 30.62
C GLY A 209 -10.16 7.80 32.11
N ALA A 210 -9.14 7.03 32.48
CA ALA A 210 -8.82 6.73 33.88
C ALA A 210 -8.43 7.99 34.67
N ILE A 211 -7.64 8.90 34.07
CA ILE A 211 -7.26 10.18 34.70
C ILE A 211 -8.52 11.00 35.00
N PHE A 212 -9.44 11.13 34.04
CA PHE A 212 -10.69 11.85 34.24
C PHE A 212 -11.63 11.17 35.25
N ALA A 213 -11.66 9.84 35.28
CA ALA A 213 -12.44 9.10 36.27
C ALA A 213 -11.94 9.35 37.70
N VAL A 214 -10.61 9.30 37.92
CA VAL A 214 -9.99 9.60 39.22
C VAL A 214 -10.27 11.05 39.62
N ALA A 215 -10.12 12.01 38.71
CA ALA A 215 -10.44 13.40 38.98
C ALA A 215 -11.93 13.58 39.34
N GLY A 216 -12.83 12.90 38.62
CA GLY A 216 -14.28 12.90 38.89
C GLY A 216 -14.61 12.35 40.28
N ILE A 217 -14.03 11.22 40.67
CA ILE A 217 -14.19 10.64 42.01
C ILE A 217 -13.67 11.60 43.07
N PHE A 218 -12.47 12.17 42.87
CA PHE A 218 -11.87 13.12 43.80
C PHE A 218 -12.73 14.37 44.00
N PHE A 219 -13.16 15.03 42.93
CA PHE A 219 -14.00 16.22 43.01
C PHE A 219 -15.38 15.92 43.59
N THR A 220 -15.96 14.76 43.28
CA THR A 220 -17.24 14.32 43.84
C THR A 220 -17.11 14.06 45.34
N GLY A 221 -16.08 13.32 45.76
CA GLY A 221 -15.79 13.07 47.18
C GLY A 221 -15.57 14.39 47.95
N ARG A 222 -14.81 15.33 47.39
CA ARG A 222 -14.59 16.65 48.01
C ARG A 222 -15.89 17.46 48.13
N LYS A 223 -16.75 17.42 47.10
CA LYS A 223 -18.06 18.09 47.13
C LYS A 223 -19.00 17.49 48.18
N LEU A 224 -18.96 16.17 48.37
CA LEU A 224 -19.80 15.48 49.37
C LEU A 224 -19.29 15.71 50.81
N TYR A 225 -17.97 15.72 51.04
CA TYR A 225 -17.40 15.91 52.38
C TYR A 225 -17.41 17.37 52.86
N ASN A 226 -17.09 18.33 51.97
CA ASN A 226 -17.07 19.76 52.30
C ASN A 226 -17.74 20.58 51.18
N PRO A 227 -19.09 20.52 51.07
CA PRO A 227 -19.81 21.30 50.09
C PRO A 227 -19.65 22.78 50.38
N ARG A 228 -19.05 23.53 49.45
CA ARG A 228 -19.07 24.99 49.48
C ARG A 228 -20.38 25.47 48.86
N ALA A 229 -21.10 26.35 49.56
CA ALA A 229 -22.27 27.00 48.99
C ALA A 229 -21.87 27.82 47.75
N LEU A 230 -22.59 27.62 46.65
CA LEU A 230 -22.38 28.38 45.42
C LEU A 230 -22.77 29.83 45.65
N GLY A 231 -21.87 30.77 45.33
CA GLY A 231 -22.14 32.21 45.46
C GLY A 231 -22.09 32.76 46.90
N ASP A 232 -21.51 32.04 47.86
CA ASP A 232 -21.37 32.54 49.23
C ASP A 232 -20.50 33.80 49.32
N ALA A 233 -21.12 34.93 49.67
CA ALA A 233 -20.46 36.22 49.79
C ALA A 233 -19.45 36.28 50.95
N SER A 234 -19.50 35.37 51.93
CA SER A 234 -18.50 35.27 53.02
C SER A 234 -17.12 34.83 52.52
N ALA A 235 -17.08 34.15 51.36
CA ALA A 235 -15.86 33.71 50.72
C ALA A 235 -15.13 34.81 49.89
N LEU A 236 -15.75 35.98 49.73
CA LEU A 236 -15.18 37.10 48.97
C LEU A 236 -13.93 37.63 49.68
N ALA A 237 -12.82 37.73 48.95
CA ALA A 237 -11.51 38.05 49.51
C ALA A 237 -11.50 39.39 50.28
N TRP A 238 -12.24 40.40 49.81
CA TRP A 238 -12.31 41.72 50.44
C TRP A 238 -13.14 41.76 51.73
N LYS A 239 -14.03 40.79 51.98
CA LYS A 239 -14.78 40.71 53.24
C LYS A 239 -13.97 40.12 54.39
N LYS A 240 -12.80 39.51 54.12
CA LYS A 240 -11.92 38.93 55.14
C LYS A 240 -10.97 39.94 55.80
N ASN A 241 -10.89 41.15 55.26
CA ASN A 241 -9.95 42.20 55.68
C ASN A 241 -10.63 43.42 56.31
N LEU A 242 -11.91 43.29 56.70
CA LEU A 242 -12.68 44.27 57.48
C LEU A 242 -13.02 43.65 58.83
#